data_AF-A0A8B6HUC0-F1
#
_entry.id   AF-A0A8B6HUC0-F1
#
_cell.length_a   1.000
_cell.length_b   1.000
_cell.length_c   1.000
_cell.angle_alpha   90.00
_cell.angle_beta   90.00
_cell.angle_gamma   90.00
#
_symmetry.space_group_name_H-M   'P 1'
#
loop_
_entity.id
_entity.type
_entity.pdbx_description
1 polymer ?
#
loop_
_entity_poly.entity_id
_entity_poly.type
_entity_poly.pdbx_seq_one_letter_code
_entity_poly.pdbx_strand_id
1 'polypeptide(L)'
;MLAGTFAEASSDNNLDPKFRTHKLKTEIENPINRDDDEQHNRSKFNIPFNKNELYKVLKTKKTTAPGDDRITYEMFKHMPESMIDIMLQLINKVWVTGQLPHSWKHANVIPILKPNKK
;
A
#
# COMPACT_ATOMS: atom_id res chain seq x y z
N MET A 1 11.15 19.61 -20.35
CA MET A 1 11.43 18.67 -21.46
C MET A 1 11.12 17.21 -21.11
N LEU A 2 11.42 16.69 -19.91
CA LEU A 2 11.07 15.31 -19.52
C LEU A 2 9.56 15.01 -19.39
N ALA A 3 8.78 15.95 -18.84
CA ALA A 3 7.35 15.71 -18.60
C ALA A 3 6.55 15.53 -19.89
N GLY A 4 6.89 16.29 -20.95
CA GLY A 4 6.25 16.18 -22.26
C GLY A 4 6.54 14.83 -22.92
N THR A 5 7.78 14.36 -22.87
CA THR A 5 8.16 13.05 -23.44
C THR A 5 7.45 11.89 -22.75
N PHE A 6 7.25 11.95 -21.43
CA PHE A 6 6.46 10.93 -20.72
C PHE A 6 4.98 11.02 -21.06
N ALA A 7 4.41 12.23 -21.16
CA ALA A 7 3.02 12.42 -21.54
C ALA A 7 2.73 11.89 -22.96
N GLU A 8 3.64 12.13 -23.91
CA GLU A 8 3.54 11.59 -25.27
C GLU A 8 3.68 10.07 -25.29
N ALA A 9 4.68 9.51 -24.59
CA ALA A 9 4.88 8.06 -24.53
C ALA A 9 3.69 7.34 -23.87
N SER A 10 3.09 7.95 -22.84
CA SER A 10 1.91 7.43 -22.14
C SER A 10 0.58 7.91 -22.74
N SER A 11 0.61 8.53 -23.92
CA SER A 11 -0.62 8.99 -24.57
C SER A 11 -1.49 7.81 -24.97
N ASP A 12 -2.82 7.99 -24.83
CA ASP A 12 -3.81 7.05 -25.37
C ASP A 12 -3.63 6.81 -26.88
N ASN A 13 -2.95 7.75 -27.57
CA ASN A 13 -2.57 7.61 -28.98
C ASN A 13 -1.67 6.41 -29.27
N ASN A 14 -0.90 5.95 -28.29
CA ASN A 14 0.00 4.80 -28.43
C ASN A 14 -0.65 3.47 -28.02
N LEU A 15 -1.89 3.51 -27.52
CA LEU A 15 -2.62 2.31 -27.13
C LEU A 15 -3.20 1.61 -28.37
N ASP A 16 -3.31 0.29 -28.26
CA ASP A 16 -4.00 -0.54 -29.25
C ASP A 16 -5.42 -0.01 -29.54
N PRO A 17 -5.85 0.11 -30.81
CA PRO A 17 -7.15 0.70 -31.16
C PRO A 17 -8.35 -0.01 -30.53
N LYS A 18 -8.29 -1.33 -30.34
CA LYS A 18 -9.38 -2.07 -29.68
C LYS A 18 -9.44 -1.73 -28.19
N PHE A 19 -8.27 -1.64 -27.55
CA PHE A 19 -8.19 -1.23 -26.15
C PHE A 19 -8.68 0.20 -25.94
N ARG A 20 -8.34 1.13 -26.84
CA ARG A 20 -8.80 2.52 -26.77
C ARG A 20 -10.32 2.63 -26.81
N THR A 21 -10.96 1.90 -27.74
CA THR A 21 -12.42 1.85 -27.85
C THR A 21 -13.06 1.29 -26.58
N HIS A 22 -12.49 0.22 -26.04
CA HIS A 22 -12.95 -0.39 -24.79
C HIS A 22 -12.81 0.58 -23.60
N LYS A 23 -11.64 1.19 -23.43
CA LYS A 23 -11.35 2.19 -22.38
C LYS A 23 -12.35 3.34 -22.42
N LEU A 24 -12.53 3.97 -23.59
CA LEU A 24 -13.49 5.08 -23.74
C LEU A 24 -14.91 4.67 -23.39
N LYS A 25 -15.35 3.50 -23.86
CA LYS A 25 -16.67 2.96 -23.53
C LYS A 25 -16.83 2.78 -22.02
N THR A 26 -15.85 2.15 -21.36
CA THR A 26 -15.88 1.90 -19.92
C THR A 26 -15.80 3.18 -19.08
N GLU A 27 -15.00 4.16 -19.48
CA GLU A 27 -14.89 5.46 -18.81
C GLU A 27 -16.20 6.27 -18.89
N ILE A 28 -16.92 6.17 -20.02
CA ILE A 28 -18.25 6.79 -20.19
C ILE A 28 -19.31 6.05 -19.37
N GLU A 29 -19.30 4.71 -19.38
CA GLU A 29 -20.26 3.89 -18.64
C GLU A 29 -20.08 3.98 -17.12
N ASN A 30 -18.84 4.17 -16.65
CA ASN A 30 -18.48 4.25 -15.24
C ASN A 30 -17.64 5.52 -14.96
N PRO A 31 -18.25 6.71 -14.96
CA PRO A 31 -17.53 7.94 -14.69
C PRO A 31 -16.97 7.93 -13.27
N ILE A 32 -15.67 8.20 -13.13
CA ILE A 32 -15.04 8.39 -11.83
C ILE A 32 -15.45 9.76 -11.30
N ASN A 33 -16.39 9.81 -10.35
CA ASN A 33 -16.76 11.04 -9.67
C ASN A 33 -15.60 11.46 -8.76
N ARG A 34 -14.83 12.47 -9.19
CA ARG A 34 -13.67 12.99 -8.45
C ARG A 34 -14.03 14.11 -7.48
N ASP A 35 -15.25 14.62 -7.55
CA ASP A 35 -15.68 15.84 -6.84
C ASP A 35 -16.32 15.57 -5.46
N ASP A 36 -16.47 14.31 -5.04
CA ASP A 36 -17.01 13.94 -3.72
C ASP A 36 -15.91 13.45 -2.77
N ASP A 37 -15.11 14.38 -2.23
CA ASP A 37 -14.21 14.11 -1.10
C ASP A 37 -14.96 13.48 0.09
N GLU A 38 -16.24 13.79 0.26
CA GLU A 38 -17.08 13.18 1.29
C GLU A 38 -17.45 11.71 1.00
N GLN A 39 -17.77 11.36 -0.25
CA GLN A 39 -18.11 9.98 -0.60
C GLN A 39 -16.85 9.09 -0.64
N HIS A 40 -15.70 9.65 -0.98
CA HIS A 40 -14.42 8.96 -0.93
C HIS A 40 -13.99 8.65 0.51
N ASN A 41 -14.19 9.57 1.46
CA ASN A 41 -13.99 9.32 2.89
C ASN A 41 -15.01 8.34 3.49
N ARG A 42 -16.20 8.20 2.89
CA ARG A 42 -17.21 7.19 3.28
C ARG A 42 -16.98 5.83 2.62
N SER A 43 -15.94 5.65 1.81
CA SER A 43 -15.61 4.33 1.28
C SER A 43 -15.19 3.41 2.42
N LYS A 44 -15.60 2.14 2.37
CA LYS A 44 -15.19 1.11 3.35
C LYS A 44 -13.67 0.93 3.43
N PHE A 45 -12.92 1.49 2.49
CA PHE A 45 -11.46 1.38 2.39
C PHE A 45 -10.71 2.53 3.08
N ASN A 46 -11.37 3.66 3.32
CA ASN A 46 -10.74 4.86 3.88
C ASN A 46 -11.04 5.07 5.38
N ILE A 47 -11.67 4.10 6.03
CA ILE A 47 -11.91 4.12 7.48
C ILE A 47 -10.68 3.59 8.25
N PRO A 48 -10.53 3.94 9.55
CA PRO A 48 -9.48 3.37 10.39
C PRO A 48 -9.53 1.84 10.43
N PHE A 49 -8.36 1.23 10.52
CA PHE A 49 -8.20 -0.21 10.65
C PHE A 49 -8.84 -0.71 11.94
N ASN A 50 -9.40 -1.92 11.88
CA ASN A 50 -9.96 -2.61 13.03
C ASN A 50 -9.08 -3.77 13.52
N LYS A 51 -9.34 -4.22 14.75
CA LYS A 51 -8.56 -5.28 15.41
C LYS A 51 -8.62 -6.61 14.65
N ASN A 52 -9.73 -6.95 14.00
CA ASN A 52 -9.86 -8.18 13.21
C ASN A 52 -8.97 -8.19 11.98
N GLU A 53 -8.82 -7.04 11.30
CA GLU A 53 -7.87 -6.89 10.18
C GLU A 53 -6.44 -7.12 10.66
N LEU A 54 -6.07 -6.49 11.78
CA LEU A 54 -4.76 -6.67 12.38
C LEU A 54 -4.51 -8.16 12.73
N TYR A 55 -5.46 -8.82 13.41
CA TYR A 55 -5.34 -10.26 13.73
C TYR A 55 -5.16 -11.14 12.50
N LYS A 56 -5.92 -10.88 11.42
CA LYS A 56 -5.80 -11.65 10.18
C LYS A 56 -4.39 -11.53 9.61
N VAL A 57 -3.81 -10.34 9.63
CA VAL A 57 -2.45 -10.13 9.13
C VAL A 57 -1.43 -10.84 10.03
N LEU A 58 -1.53 -10.69 11.36
CA LEU A 58 -0.58 -11.30 12.28
C LEU A 58 -0.55 -12.83 12.20
N LYS A 59 -1.69 -13.48 11.91
CA LYS A 59 -1.78 -14.94 11.77
C LYS A 59 -1.27 -15.49 10.44
N THR A 60 -1.28 -14.69 9.36
CA THR A 60 -1.04 -15.19 7.99
C THR A 60 0.39 -14.95 7.50
N LYS A 61 1.17 -14.11 8.18
CA LYS A 61 2.52 -13.74 7.73
C LYS A 61 3.54 -14.86 7.99
N LYS A 62 4.28 -15.20 6.94
CA LYS A 62 5.47 -16.07 7.02
C LYS A 62 6.60 -15.32 7.69
N THR A 63 7.48 -16.05 8.38
CA THR A 63 8.67 -15.48 9.00
C THR A 63 9.64 -15.00 7.92
N THR A 64 10.14 -13.77 8.08
CA THR A 64 11.16 -13.15 7.22
C THR A 64 12.32 -12.67 8.08
N ALA A 65 13.42 -12.27 7.44
CA ALA A 65 14.50 -11.57 8.13
C ALA A 65 13.93 -10.30 8.81
N PRO A 66 14.31 -10.01 10.07
CA PRO A 66 13.91 -8.79 10.75
C PRO A 66 14.61 -7.57 10.14
N GLY A 67 14.02 -6.40 10.37
CA GLY A 67 14.65 -5.12 10.07
C GLY A 67 15.79 -4.78 11.05
N ASP A 68 16.29 -3.55 10.96
CA ASP A 68 17.35 -3.05 11.86
C ASP A 68 16.93 -3.02 13.33
N ASP A 69 15.62 -2.87 13.57
CA ASP A 69 14.98 -2.92 14.90
C ASP A 69 14.93 -4.32 15.54
N ARG A 70 15.30 -5.36 14.78
CA ARG A 70 15.29 -6.77 15.18
C ARG A 70 13.91 -7.31 15.56
N ILE A 71 12.83 -6.62 15.21
CA ILE A 71 11.47 -7.07 15.49
C ILE A 71 11.08 -8.14 14.46
N THR A 72 10.78 -9.35 14.93
CA THR A 72 10.44 -10.48 14.06
C THR A 72 8.93 -10.68 13.96
N TYR A 73 8.46 -11.33 12.88
CA TYR A 73 7.07 -11.77 12.79
C TYR A 73 6.65 -12.72 13.91
N GLU A 74 7.59 -13.44 14.50
CA GLU A 74 7.31 -14.36 15.60
C GLU A 74 6.94 -13.63 16.89
N MET A 75 7.56 -12.47 17.13
CA MET A 75 7.18 -11.59 18.26
C MET A 75 5.75 -11.10 18.11
N PHE A 76 5.33 -10.72 16.89
CA PHE A 76 3.95 -10.28 16.65
C PHE A 76 2.92 -11.41 16.74
N LYS A 77 3.30 -12.67 16.50
CA LYS A 77 2.39 -13.81 16.71
C LYS A 77 2.14 -14.11 18.19
N HIS A 78 3.12 -13.83 19.04
CA HIS A 78 3.09 -14.15 20.47
C HIS A 78 2.88 -12.93 21.38
N MET A 79 2.63 -11.76 20.79
CA MET A 79 2.42 -10.53 21.56
C MET A 79 1.13 -10.62 22.40
N PRO A 80 1.12 -10.05 23.62
CA PRO A 80 -0.07 -10.01 24.44
C PRO A 80 -1.13 -9.10 23.82
N GLU A 81 -2.39 -9.31 24.19
CA GLU A 81 -3.52 -8.55 23.66
C GLU A 81 -3.38 -7.04 23.88
N SER A 82 -2.86 -6.62 25.03
CA SER A 82 -2.59 -5.21 25.33
C SER A 82 -1.66 -4.55 24.33
N MET A 83 -0.66 -5.29 23.82
CA MET A 83 0.26 -4.79 22.81
C MET A 83 -0.42 -4.70 21.43
N ILE A 84 -1.38 -5.57 21.13
CA ILE A 84 -2.16 -5.51 19.89
C ILE A 84 -2.98 -4.22 19.85
N ASP A 85 -3.56 -3.84 20.98
CA ASP A 85 -4.32 -2.60 21.10
C ASP A 85 -3.42 -1.36 20.89
N ILE A 86 -2.22 -1.37 21.47
CA ILE A 86 -1.22 -0.31 21.27
C ILE A 86 -0.80 -0.22 19.80
N MET A 87 -0.54 -1.36 19.15
CA MET A 87 -0.19 -1.39 17.72
C MET A 87 -1.31 -0.84 16.84
N LEU A 88 -2.56 -1.22 17.11
CA LEU A 88 -3.71 -0.74 16.36
C LEU A 88 -3.84 0.78 16.49
N GLN A 89 -3.68 1.33 17.69
CA GLN A 89 -3.69 2.77 17.92
C GLN A 89 -2.57 3.49 17.16
N LEU A 90 -1.36 2.93 17.18
CA LEU A 90 -0.22 3.50 16.44
C LEU A 90 -0.48 3.54 14.94
N ILE A 91 -0.93 2.43 14.35
CA ILE A 91 -1.19 2.33 12.91
C ILE A 91 -2.31 3.29 12.51
N ASN A 92 -3.39 3.38 13.28
CA ASN A 92 -4.48 4.31 13.01
C ASN A 92 -4.08 5.78 13.18
N LYS A 93 -3.19 6.08 14.13
CA LYS A 93 -2.61 7.42 14.26
C LYS A 93 -1.82 7.80 13.01
N VAL A 94 -0.97 6.89 12.52
CA VAL A 94 -0.22 7.11 11.26
C VAL A 94 -1.18 7.30 10.08
N TRP A 95 -2.23 6.48 9.99
CA TRP A 95 -3.25 6.57 8.94
C TRP A 95 -3.93 7.93 8.90
N VAL A 96 -4.42 8.41 10.04
CA VAL A 96 -5.17 9.68 10.13
C VAL A 96 -4.26 10.90 9.96
N THR A 97 -3.04 10.85 10.50
CA THR A 97 -2.12 12.01 10.46
C THR A 97 -1.30 12.09 9.18
N GLY A 98 -1.16 10.98 8.44
CA GLY A 98 -0.22 10.86 7.33
C GLY A 98 1.26 10.94 7.75
N GLN A 99 1.55 10.94 9.06
CA GLN A 99 2.90 11.12 9.59
C GLN A 99 3.53 9.78 9.97
N LEU A 100 4.49 9.34 9.16
CA LEU A 100 5.28 8.14 9.41
C LEU A 100 6.42 8.43 10.41
N PRO A 101 6.69 7.53 11.38
CA PRO A 101 7.90 7.57 12.19
C PRO A 101 9.15 7.62 11.31
N HIS A 102 10.14 8.41 11.73
CA HIS A 102 11.38 8.56 10.96
C HIS A 102 12.11 7.21 10.77
N SER A 103 12.11 6.36 11.80
CA SER A 103 12.70 5.02 11.76
C SER A 103 12.09 4.12 10.68
N TRP A 104 10.79 4.27 10.37
CA TRP A 104 10.12 3.48 9.33
C TRP A 104 10.55 3.87 7.92
N LYS A 105 11.17 5.05 7.75
CA LYS A 105 11.72 5.51 6.47
C LYS A 105 13.13 4.98 6.21
N HIS A 106 13.72 4.27 7.18
CA HIS A 106 15.04 3.67 7.07
C HIS A 106 14.93 2.19 6.69
N ALA A 107 15.77 1.73 5.77
CA ALA A 107 15.80 0.33 5.34
C ALA A 107 17.23 -0.12 5.00
N ASN A 108 17.59 -1.33 5.44
CA ASN A 108 18.86 -1.96 5.11
C ASN A 108 18.76 -2.63 3.73
N VAL A 109 19.56 -2.16 2.78
CA VAL A 109 19.62 -2.73 1.42
C VAL A 109 20.74 -3.76 1.36
N ILE A 110 20.38 -5.04 1.25
CA ILE A 110 21.31 -6.16 1.12
C ILE A 110 21.18 -6.76 -0.28
N PRO A 111 22.16 -6.57 -1.18
CA PRO A 111 22.15 -7.21 -2.49
C PRO A 111 22.25 -8.74 -2.36
N ILE A 112 21.27 -9.46 -2.93
CA ILE A 112 21.30 -10.92 -3.02
C ILE A 112 21.53 -11.31 -4.48
N LEU A 113 22.63 -12.02 -4.73
CA LEU A 113 22.93 -12.53 -6.07
C LEU A 113 21.89 -13.58 -6.46
N LYS A 114 21.26 -13.40 -7.63
CA LYS A 114 20.33 -14.41 -8.16
C LYS A 114 21.10 -15.71 -8.42
N PRO A 115 20.49 -16.88 -8.16
CA PRO A 115 21.09 -18.15 -8.53
C PRO A 115 21.41 -18.15 -10.05
N ASN A 116 22.61 -18.60 -10.40
CA ASN A 116 23.13 -18.70 -11.78
C ASN A 116 23.47 -17.38 -12.50
N LYS A 117 23.63 -16.27 -11.78
CA LYS A 117 24.29 -15.06 -12.31
C LYS A 117 25.73 -15.03 -11.80
N LYS A 118 26.70 -14.93 -12.71
CA LYS A 118 28.08 -14.52 -12.40
C LYS A 118 28.14 -13.01 -12.31
#